data_AF-A0A6F9DU07-F1
#
_entry.id   AF-A0A6F9DU07-F1
#
_cell.length_a   1.000
_cell.length_b   1.000
_cell.length_c   1.000
_cell.angle_alpha   90.00
_cell.angle_beta   90.00
_cell.angle_gamma   90.00
#
_symmetry.space_group_name_H-M   'P 1'
#
loop_
_entity.id
_entity.type
_entity.pdbx_description
1 polymer ?
#
loop_
_entity_poly.entity_id
_entity_poly.type
_entity_poly.pdbx_seq_one_letter_code
_entity_poly.pdbx_strand_id
1 'polypeptide(L)'
;MHFSIPDTDQIQGSTSSYKVYNIHVNGVLQCSVRYSQLHDLNEKLKKEFGAQNLPPFPPKRIFTLKGDDLQDRKAQLEQYIQEISQDSTVSSSEIFNDFLRKAQQETRHEEKQAVSLSIFLVNGSKLDLDVYSTDKTNHILEKFLTKMNLPEDLMYYFGLYLVRSEGESSFSVVRVLQEFECPYISLKSLRERRLYKIILRKAFWDQSFDKDVITHRIGLNLLQVQAESDIAMGWIKSNADSTQRLSQLLKKGSKLEYVQFCQTLPGYGYIEFKPCIANYPQKKSEVVVSVGNYEIKFRSKDLKQGEEIFSVTRIKCWKVSSENSSQDMNCNVDTPVLQLSFEYLVSKGNLRWVCLLSDQAIMMSMSIKSMVNELIRKRKGEKMRRPGDHTPQTKPTFKPRDKSTEVLFDPSEIQDCDSDMGSIQKAKDSLTKIADKLTGTSIISSKQSDESPAFVATTPIQGNIGDDDL
;
A
#
# COMPACT_ATOMS: atom_id res chain seq x y z
N MET A 1 -0.70 -6.94 0.65
CA MET A 1 0.18 -5.84 1.16
C MET A 1 0.43 -6.12 2.63
N HIS A 2 0.59 -5.16 3.54
CA HIS A 2 0.29 -5.45 4.95
C HIS A 2 -1.00 -4.75 5.32
N PHE A 3 -2.07 -5.53 5.52
CA PHE A 3 -3.29 -5.10 6.17
C PHE A 3 -3.24 -5.55 7.62
N SER A 4 -3.78 -4.73 8.53
CA SER A 4 -4.07 -5.09 9.90
C SER A 4 -5.36 -4.44 10.39
N ILE A 5 -5.97 -5.02 11.42
CA ILE A 5 -7.14 -4.52 12.12
C ILE A 5 -6.81 -4.51 13.62
N PRO A 6 -5.98 -3.55 14.09
CA PRO A 6 -5.55 -3.49 15.49
C PRO A 6 -6.75 -3.38 16.46
N ASP A 7 -7.74 -2.57 16.11
CA ASP A 7 -8.83 -2.17 16.99
C ASP A 7 -10.18 -2.00 16.27
N THR A 8 -11.22 -1.68 17.04
CA THR A 8 -12.62 -1.59 16.58
C THR A 8 -13.36 -0.50 17.35
N ASP A 9 -13.93 0.49 16.65
CA ASP A 9 -14.77 1.53 17.26
C ASP A 9 -16.25 1.16 17.27
N GLN A 10 -17.02 1.79 18.16
CA GLN A 10 -18.48 1.82 18.13
C GLN A 10 -18.97 3.20 17.69
N ILE A 11 -19.55 3.27 16.49
CA ILE A 11 -20.08 4.50 15.89
C ILE A 11 -21.59 4.56 16.12
N GLN A 12 -22.10 5.74 16.48
CA GLN A 12 -23.54 6.00 16.56
C GLN A 12 -24.09 6.25 15.15
N GLY A 13 -24.79 5.26 14.59
CA GLY A 13 -25.48 5.40 13.31
C GLY A 13 -26.83 6.09 13.41
N SER A 14 -27.41 6.37 12.24
CA SER A 14 -28.71 7.03 12.07
C SER A 14 -29.91 6.31 12.70
N THR A 15 -29.85 4.99 12.92
CA THR A 15 -30.92 4.19 13.57
C THR A 15 -30.46 3.42 14.80
N SER A 16 -29.17 3.11 14.90
CA SER A 16 -28.55 2.32 15.98
C SER A 16 -27.04 2.49 15.93
N SER A 17 -26.35 2.28 17.05
CA SER A 17 -24.89 2.18 17.03
C SER A 17 -24.42 0.83 16.49
N TYR A 18 -23.27 0.84 15.81
CA TYR A 18 -22.66 -0.34 15.23
C TYR A 18 -21.14 -0.34 15.41
N LYS A 19 -20.54 -1.53 15.34
CA LYS A 19 -19.09 -1.69 15.39
C LYS A 19 -18.48 -1.54 13.98
N VAL A 20 -17.35 -0.85 13.90
CA VAL A 20 -16.47 -0.81 12.72
C VAL A 20 -15.13 -1.47 13.04
N TYR A 21 -14.44 -1.92 12.00
CA TYR A 21 -13.14 -2.54 12.04
C TYR A 21 -12.15 -1.56 11.39
N ASN A 22 -11.16 -1.12 12.16
CA ASN A 22 -10.22 -0.08 11.73
C ASN A 22 -9.09 -0.73 10.94
N ILE A 23 -9.20 -0.70 9.61
CA ILE A 23 -8.24 -1.29 8.69
C ILE A 23 -7.08 -0.32 8.49
N HIS A 24 -5.91 -0.75 8.96
CA HIS A 24 -4.64 -0.11 8.68
C HIS A 24 -3.97 -0.78 7.47
N VAL A 25 -3.41 0.01 6.56
CA VAL A 25 -2.57 -0.48 5.46
C VAL A 25 -1.16 0.05 5.65
N ASN A 26 -0.22 -0.87 5.76
CA ASN A 26 1.18 -0.62 6.09
C ASN A 26 1.30 0.33 7.31
N GLY A 27 0.56 0.04 8.38
CA GLY A 27 0.53 0.83 9.64
C GLY A 27 -0.37 2.07 9.65
N VAL A 28 -0.76 2.62 8.49
CA VAL A 28 -1.59 3.84 8.40
C VAL A 28 -3.08 3.48 8.35
N LEU A 29 -3.92 4.11 9.18
CA LEU A 29 -5.38 3.94 9.12
C LEU A 29 -5.92 4.33 7.75
N GLN A 30 -6.34 3.33 6.97
CA GLN A 30 -6.90 3.50 5.63
C GLN A 30 -8.41 3.74 5.72
N CYS A 31 -9.15 2.87 6.42
CA CYS A 31 -10.59 2.96 6.53
C CYS A 31 -11.17 2.23 7.76
N SER A 32 -12.37 2.62 8.18
CA SER A 32 -13.10 2.10 9.34
C SER A 32 -14.43 1.53 8.86
N VAL A 33 -14.50 0.22 8.59
CA VAL A 33 -15.62 -0.42 7.87
C VAL A 33 -16.46 -1.34 8.73
N ARG A 34 -17.74 -1.47 8.41
CA ARG A 34 -18.64 -2.48 9.01
C ARG A 34 -18.34 -3.86 8.41
N TYR A 35 -18.55 -4.91 9.20
CA TYR A 35 -18.54 -6.31 8.71
C TYR A 35 -19.44 -6.51 7.47
N SER A 36 -20.57 -5.81 7.40
CA SER A 36 -21.50 -5.84 6.26
C SER A 36 -20.95 -5.25 4.96
N GLN A 37 -19.92 -4.40 5.03
CA GLN A 37 -19.22 -3.86 3.86
C GLN A 37 -18.14 -4.84 3.38
N LEU A 38 -17.37 -5.45 4.30
CA LEU A 38 -16.42 -6.52 3.96
C LEU A 38 -17.10 -7.77 3.42
N HIS A 39 -18.29 -8.12 3.92
CA HIS A 39 -19.11 -9.22 3.37
C HIS A 39 -19.59 -8.89 1.95
N ASP A 40 -19.94 -7.64 1.68
CA ASP A 40 -20.39 -7.22 0.34
C ASP A 40 -19.23 -7.21 -0.68
N LEU A 41 -18.05 -6.72 -0.27
CA LEU A 41 -16.80 -6.91 -1.01
C LEU A 41 -16.59 -8.39 -1.33
N ASN A 42 -16.72 -9.27 -0.33
CA ASN A 42 -16.53 -10.71 -0.52
C ASN A 42 -17.49 -11.33 -1.55
N GLU A 43 -18.79 -10.98 -1.53
CA GLU A 43 -19.72 -11.51 -2.54
C GLU A 43 -19.43 -10.95 -3.95
N LYS A 44 -18.94 -9.71 -4.06
CA LYS A 44 -18.48 -9.13 -5.34
C LYS A 44 -17.22 -9.83 -5.86
N LEU A 45 -16.24 -10.07 -5.00
CA LEU A 45 -15.04 -10.85 -5.34
C LEU A 45 -15.38 -12.29 -5.74
N LYS A 46 -16.29 -12.96 -5.01
CA LYS A 46 -16.76 -14.32 -5.35
C LYS A 46 -17.41 -14.39 -6.73
N LYS A 47 -18.18 -13.35 -7.10
CA LYS A 47 -18.85 -13.26 -8.40
C LYS A 47 -17.84 -13.11 -9.55
N GLU A 48 -16.77 -12.34 -9.32
CA GLU A 48 -15.74 -12.05 -10.33
C GLU A 48 -14.72 -13.19 -10.47
N PHE A 49 -14.19 -13.70 -9.35
CA PHE A 49 -13.06 -14.62 -9.32
C PHE A 49 -13.45 -16.09 -9.03
N GLY A 50 -14.69 -16.35 -8.63
CA GLY A 50 -15.16 -17.66 -8.19
C GLY A 50 -14.87 -17.90 -6.70
N ALA A 51 -15.85 -18.44 -5.97
CA ALA A 51 -15.76 -18.61 -4.52
C ALA A 51 -14.68 -19.63 -4.07
N GLN A 52 -14.27 -20.54 -4.96
CA GLN A 52 -13.20 -21.50 -4.73
C GLN A 52 -11.79 -20.89 -4.81
N ASN A 53 -11.64 -19.70 -5.39
CA ASN A 53 -10.38 -18.98 -5.55
C ASN A 53 -10.17 -17.91 -4.46
N LEU A 54 -10.99 -17.92 -3.40
CA LEU A 54 -10.95 -16.94 -2.32
C LEU A 54 -10.86 -17.63 -0.94
N PRO A 55 -10.20 -16.99 0.05
CA PRO A 55 -10.16 -17.51 1.41
C PRO A 55 -11.54 -17.47 2.07
N PRO A 56 -11.78 -18.32 3.09
CA PRO A 56 -13.09 -18.46 3.72
C PRO A 56 -13.50 -17.18 4.46
N PHE A 57 -14.56 -16.52 4.01
CA PHE A 57 -15.05 -15.30 4.65
C PHE A 57 -15.72 -15.60 6.02
N PRO A 58 -15.51 -14.78 7.07
CA PRO A 58 -16.00 -15.10 8.41
C PRO A 58 -17.54 -15.12 8.47
N PRO A 59 -18.19 -16.22 8.88
CA PRO A 59 -19.64 -16.41 8.73
C PRO A 59 -20.45 -15.50 9.69
N LYS A 60 -21.65 -15.07 9.28
CA LYS A 60 -22.57 -14.29 10.14
C LYS A 60 -22.89 -15.11 11.41
N ARG A 61 -22.49 -14.63 12.60
CA ARG A 61 -22.99 -15.20 13.88
C ARG A 61 -24.40 -14.67 14.13
N ILE A 62 -25.27 -15.53 14.67
CA ILE A 62 -26.71 -15.25 14.86
C ILE A 62 -26.97 -14.39 16.12
N PHE A 63 -26.01 -14.35 17.05
CA PHE A 63 -26.09 -13.60 18.30
C PHE A 63 -25.14 -12.38 18.32
N THR A 64 -25.42 -11.43 19.20
CA THR A 64 -24.63 -10.19 19.37
C THR A 64 -23.21 -10.49 19.88
N LEU A 65 -22.19 -10.13 19.10
CA LEU A 65 -20.76 -10.34 19.43
C LEU A 65 -20.34 -9.61 20.73
N LYS A 66 -20.02 -10.39 21.77
CA LYS A 66 -19.52 -9.95 23.09
C LYS A 66 -18.11 -10.50 23.34
N GLY A 67 -17.23 -9.71 23.95
CA GLY A 67 -15.91 -10.19 24.39
C GLY A 67 -15.11 -10.86 23.27
N ASP A 68 -14.74 -12.11 23.50
CA ASP A 68 -13.86 -12.91 22.65
C ASP A 68 -14.43 -13.11 21.23
N ASP A 69 -15.76 -13.26 21.09
CA ASP A 69 -16.47 -13.29 19.79
C ASP A 69 -16.10 -12.13 18.86
N LEU A 70 -15.77 -10.96 19.43
CA LEU A 70 -15.35 -9.80 18.67
C LEU A 70 -13.87 -9.88 18.26
N GLN A 71 -13.00 -10.39 19.11
CA GLN A 71 -11.57 -10.55 18.80
C GLN A 71 -11.35 -11.67 17.79
N ASP A 72 -12.07 -12.80 17.94
CA ASP A 72 -12.25 -13.84 16.92
C ASP A 72 -12.60 -13.20 15.57
N ARG A 73 -13.66 -12.39 15.56
CA ARG A 73 -14.15 -11.75 14.34
C ARG A 73 -13.14 -10.78 13.75
N LYS A 74 -12.45 -10.01 14.59
CA LYS A 74 -11.40 -9.06 14.18
C LYS A 74 -10.23 -9.81 13.52
N ALA A 75 -9.71 -10.86 14.16
CA ALA A 75 -8.62 -11.69 13.65
C ALA A 75 -9.01 -12.42 12.35
N GLN A 76 -10.21 -13.01 12.28
CA GLN A 76 -10.72 -13.67 11.08
C GLN A 76 -10.90 -12.69 9.90
N LEU A 77 -11.31 -11.43 10.15
CA LEU A 77 -11.40 -10.40 9.11
C LEU A 77 -10.03 -9.85 8.71
N GLU A 78 -9.09 -9.73 9.66
CA GLU A 78 -7.71 -9.34 9.40
C GLU A 78 -7.01 -10.37 8.51
N GLN A 79 -7.11 -11.66 8.85
CA GLN A 79 -6.59 -12.75 8.04
C GLN A 79 -7.20 -12.72 6.63
N TYR A 80 -8.53 -12.66 6.52
CA TYR A 80 -9.22 -12.62 5.22
C TYR A 80 -8.73 -11.45 4.34
N ILE A 81 -8.68 -10.22 4.85
CA ILE A 81 -8.25 -9.06 4.05
C ILE A 81 -6.76 -9.09 3.74
N GLN A 82 -5.93 -9.60 4.66
CA GLN A 82 -4.51 -9.80 4.43
C GLN A 82 -4.27 -10.80 3.29
N GLU A 83 -4.95 -11.95 3.29
CA GLU A 83 -4.82 -13.01 2.28
C GLU A 83 -5.24 -12.53 0.87
N ILE A 84 -6.45 -11.95 0.69
CA ILE A 84 -6.88 -11.43 -0.62
C ILE A 84 -5.99 -10.27 -1.13
N SER A 85 -5.23 -9.61 -0.23
CA SER A 85 -4.31 -8.53 -0.61
C SER A 85 -2.93 -9.02 -1.08
N GLN A 86 -2.65 -10.32 -1.01
CA GLN A 86 -1.43 -10.92 -1.59
C GLN A 86 -1.69 -11.59 -2.93
N ASP A 87 -2.91 -12.05 -3.21
CA ASP A 87 -3.30 -12.45 -4.56
C ASP A 87 -3.11 -11.25 -5.51
N SER A 88 -2.31 -11.43 -6.57
CA SER A 88 -1.97 -10.36 -7.50
C SER A 88 -3.16 -9.87 -8.31
N THR A 89 -4.10 -10.77 -8.63
CA THR A 89 -5.26 -10.51 -9.48
C THR A 89 -6.32 -9.73 -8.71
N VAL A 90 -6.65 -10.19 -7.51
CA VAL A 90 -7.58 -9.51 -6.60
C VAL A 90 -7.02 -8.16 -6.17
N SER A 91 -5.74 -8.09 -5.77
CA SER A 91 -5.15 -6.82 -5.33
C SER A 91 -4.94 -5.79 -6.44
N SER A 92 -4.92 -6.18 -7.73
CA SER A 92 -5.01 -5.25 -8.86
C SER A 92 -6.42 -4.98 -9.37
N SER A 93 -7.44 -5.67 -8.86
CA SER A 93 -8.82 -5.53 -9.35
C SER A 93 -9.42 -4.16 -9.03
N GLU A 94 -10.25 -3.62 -9.94
CA GLU A 94 -10.97 -2.38 -9.65
C GLU A 94 -11.94 -2.57 -8.47
N ILE A 95 -12.57 -3.75 -8.32
CA ILE A 95 -13.46 -4.07 -7.18
C ILE A 95 -12.76 -3.85 -5.83
N PHE A 96 -11.55 -4.41 -5.64
CA PHE A 96 -10.81 -4.28 -4.38
C PHE A 96 -10.28 -2.84 -4.18
N ASN A 97 -9.75 -2.22 -5.23
CA ASN A 97 -9.16 -0.89 -5.12
C ASN A 97 -10.21 0.20 -4.90
N ASP A 98 -11.36 0.15 -5.58
CA ASP A 98 -12.44 1.11 -5.37
C ASP A 98 -13.15 0.91 -4.03
N PHE A 99 -13.24 -0.32 -3.50
CA PHE A 99 -13.72 -0.54 -2.14
C PHE A 99 -12.86 0.20 -1.12
N LEU A 100 -11.53 0.02 -1.17
CA LEU A 100 -10.60 0.66 -0.23
C LEU A 100 -10.54 2.19 -0.41
N ARG A 101 -10.76 2.68 -1.63
CA ARG A 101 -10.86 4.10 -1.96
C ARG A 101 -12.11 4.74 -1.37
N LYS A 102 -13.28 4.16 -1.65
CA LYS A 102 -14.58 4.67 -1.17
C LYS A 102 -14.70 4.53 0.34
N ALA A 103 -14.17 3.46 0.92
CA ALA A 103 -14.06 3.32 2.37
C ALA A 103 -13.11 4.35 3.00
N GLN A 104 -12.00 4.74 2.35
CA GLN A 104 -11.13 5.84 2.81
C GLN A 104 -11.87 7.18 2.80
N GLN A 105 -12.55 7.49 1.68
CA GLN A 105 -13.40 8.67 1.56
C GLN A 105 -14.45 8.73 2.67
N GLU A 106 -15.17 7.63 2.87
CA GLU A 106 -16.21 7.49 3.88
C GLU A 106 -15.67 7.74 5.30
N THR A 107 -14.53 7.12 5.63
CA THR A 107 -13.89 7.18 6.94
C THR A 107 -13.40 8.58 7.30
N ARG A 108 -13.00 9.37 6.29
CA ARG A 108 -12.59 10.77 6.48
C ARG A 108 -13.74 11.76 6.26
N HIS A 109 -14.95 11.26 5.98
CA HIS A 109 -16.15 12.05 5.67
C HIS A 109 -15.87 13.11 4.59
N GLU A 110 -15.17 12.72 3.53
CA GLU A 110 -14.80 13.61 2.43
C GLU A 110 -15.93 13.67 1.38
N GLU A 111 -16.56 14.83 1.25
CA GLU A 111 -17.44 15.13 0.12
C GLU A 111 -16.64 15.37 -1.17
N LYS A 112 -17.20 14.95 -2.31
CA LYS A 112 -16.56 15.11 -3.64
C LYS A 112 -16.60 16.56 -4.12
N GLN A 113 -15.61 17.32 -3.67
CA GLN A 113 -15.39 18.73 -4.02
C GLN A 113 -14.18 18.92 -4.96
N ALA A 114 -14.22 19.96 -5.80
CA ALA A 114 -13.10 20.38 -6.63
C ALA A 114 -12.03 21.10 -5.78
N VAL A 115 -10.77 20.71 -5.94
CA VAL A 115 -9.62 21.18 -5.16
C VAL A 115 -8.41 21.39 -6.06
N SER A 116 -7.52 22.30 -5.66
CA SER A 116 -6.20 22.42 -6.29
C SER A 116 -5.18 21.62 -5.47
N LEU A 117 -4.54 20.62 -6.10
CA LEU A 117 -3.56 19.74 -5.48
C LEU A 117 -2.16 20.00 -6.06
N SER A 118 -1.23 20.46 -5.22
CA SER A 118 0.18 20.59 -5.58
C SER A 118 0.88 19.22 -5.61
N ILE A 119 1.43 18.86 -6.76
CA ILE A 119 2.39 17.75 -6.90
C ILE A 119 3.77 18.35 -7.20
N PHE A 120 4.79 17.87 -6.49
CA PHE A 120 6.15 18.42 -6.52
C PHE A 120 7.11 17.52 -7.32
N LEU A 121 8.16 18.12 -7.88
CA LEU A 121 9.38 17.42 -8.25
C LEU A 121 10.37 17.48 -7.07
N VAL A 122 11.35 16.57 -7.01
CA VAL A 122 12.29 16.50 -5.87
C VAL A 122 13.19 17.72 -5.70
N ASN A 123 13.34 18.57 -6.73
CA ASN A 123 14.01 19.88 -6.62
C ASN A 123 13.11 21.00 -6.05
N GLY A 124 11.93 20.67 -5.51
CA GLY A 124 11.01 21.62 -4.88
C GLY A 124 10.12 22.41 -5.85
N SER A 125 10.36 22.34 -7.16
CA SER A 125 9.41 22.87 -8.16
C SER A 125 8.08 22.08 -8.10
N LYS A 126 6.96 22.72 -8.44
CA LYS A 126 5.62 22.11 -8.32
C LYS A 126 4.71 22.45 -9.49
N LEU A 127 3.70 21.62 -9.69
CA LEU A 127 2.57 21.88 -10.58
C LEU A 127 1.28 21.71 -9.79
N ASP A 128 0.39 22.67 -9.90
CA ASP A 128 -0.94 22.60 -9.30
C ASP A 128 -1.92 21.96 -10.28
N LEU A 129 -2.74 21.04 -9.77
CA LEU A 129 -3.71 20.26 -10.53
C LEU A 129 -5.11 20.50 -9.99
N ASP A 130 -6.02 20.87 -10.88
CA ASP A 130 -7.44 21.03 -10.57
C ASP A 130 -8.11 19.66 -10.66
N VAL A 131 -8.47 19.08 -9.52
CA VAL A 131 -8.87 17.67 -9.34
C VAL A 131 -10.03 17.58 -8.34
N TYR A 132 -10.66 16.41 -8.22
CA TYR A 132 -11.55 16.15 -7.09
C TYR A 132 -10.75 15.66 -5.88
N SER A 133 -11.22 16.05 -4.70
CA SER A 133 -10.78 15.52 -3.39
C SER A 133 -10.74 13.98 -3.31
N THR A 134 -11.55 13.30 -4.13
CA THR A 134 -11.74 11.84 -4.16
C THR A 134 -11.08 11.14 -5.37
N ASP A 135 -10.24 11.83 -6.14
CA ASP A 135 -9.57 11.26 -7.32
C ASP A 135 -8.46 10.28 -6.91
N LYS A 136 -8.37 9.13 -7.61
CA LYS A 136 -7.43 8.04 -7.30
C LYS A 136 -6.00 8.32 -7.74
N THR A 137 -5.02 7.74 -7.03
CA THR A 137 -3.57 7.96 -7.23
C THR A 137 -3.14 7.90 -8.69
N ASN A 138 -3.58 6.90 -9.45
CA ASN A 138 -3.17 6.77 -10.85
C ASN A 138 -3.77 7.86 -11.74
N HIS A 139 -5.00 8.34 -11.48
CA HIS A 139 -5.57 9.48 -12.20
C HIS A 139 -4.78 10.77 -11.92
N ILE A 140 -4.37 11.01 -10.67
CA ILE A 140 -3.53 12.16 -10.31
C ILE A 140 -2.16 12.08 -11.01
N LEU A 141 -1.55 10.88 -11.06
CA LEU A 141 -0.28 10.62 -11.74
C LEU A 141 -0.37 10.87 -13.26
N GLU A 142 -1.35 10.26 -13.93
CA GLU A 142 -1.62 10.43 -15.36
C GLU A 142 -1.87 11.91 -15.69
N LYS A 143 -2.73 12.59 -14.91
CA LYS A 143 -3.05 14.01 -15.11
C LYS A 143 -1.85 14.94 -14.91
N PHE A 144 -0.97 14.64 -13.94
CA PHE A 144 0.29 15.36 -13.75
C PHE A 144 1.22 15.19 -14.95
N LEU A 145 1.43 13.95 -15.40
CA LEU A 145 2.40 13.61 -16.44
C LEU A 145 1.94 14.05 -17.83
N THR A 146 0.64 13.99 -18.12
CA THR A 146 0.03 14.63 -19.30
C THR A 146 0.25 16.14 -19.29
N LYS A 147 0.05 16.83 -18.15
CA LYS A 147 0.31 18.28 -18.03
C LYS A 147 1.81 18.63 -18.13
N MET A 148 2.71 17.66 -17.88
CA MET A 148 4.16 17.76 -18.18
C MET A 148 4.54 17.39 -19.62
N ASN A 149 3.62 16.88 -20.43
CA ASN A 149 3.86 16.30 -21.76
C ASN A 149 4.86 15.12 -21.74
N LEU A 150 4.71 14.20 -20.77
CA LEU A 150 5.36 12.89 -20.82
C LEU A 150 4.46 11.89 -21.59
N PRO A 151 5.00 11.11 -22.54
CA PRO A 151 4.27 10.04 -23.23
C PRO A 151 3.64 9.00 -22.28
N GLU A 152 2.47 8.48 -22.68
CA GLU A 152 1.66 7.51 -21.92
C GLU A 152 2.43 6.23 -21.58
N ASP A 153 3.24 5.74 -22.52
CA ASP A 153 4.08 4.55 -22.36
C ASP A 153 5.20 4.72 -21.33
N LEU A 154 5.57 5.97 -20.99
CA LEU A 154 6.55 6.29 -19.95
C LEU A 154 5.91 6.67 -18.60
N MET A 155 4.57 6.77 -18.48
CA MET A 155 3.95 7.34 -17.27
C MET A 155 4.18 6.50 -16.00
N TYR A 156 3.94 5.20 -16.08
CA TYR A 156 4.04 4.31 -14.90
C TYR A 156 5.49 3.96 -14.51
N TYR A 157 6.51 4.42 -15.26
CA TYR A 157 7.90 4.43 -14.78
C TYR A 157 8.11 5.41 -13.61
N PHE A 158 7.12 6.26 -13.33
CA PHE A 158 7.07 7.16 -12.20
C PHE A 158 5.90 6.83 -11.27
N GLY A 159 5.99 7.28 -10.03
CA GLY A 159 4.95 7.12 -9.02
C GLY A 159 4.85 8.33 -8.11
N LEU A 160 3.75 8.41 -7.35
CA LEU A 160 3.54 9.45 -6.36
C LEU A 160 3.99 8.96 -4.97
N TYR A 161 4.88 9.71 -4.34
CA TYR A 161 5.46 9.38 -3.04
C TYR A 161 5.06 10.45 -2.02
N LEU A 162 4.61 10.01 -0.84
CA LEU A 162 4.45 10.88 0.32
C LEU A 162 5.81 11.06 0.99
N VAL A 163 6.23 12.31 1.17
CA VAL A 163 7.50 12.67 1.83
C VAL A 163 7.26 13.67 2.97
N ARG A 164 8.12 13.63 3.98
CA ARG A 164 8.20 14.62 5.07
C ARG A 164 9.44 15.49 4.84
N SER A 165 9.31 16.81 4.91
CA SER A 165 10.46 17.73 4.92
C SER A 165 11.24 17.54 6.22
N GLU A 166 12.55 17.33 6.12
CA GLU A 166 13.49 17.22 7.24
C GLU A 166 14.40 18.48 7.32
N GLY A 167 14.12 19.47 6.48
CA GLY A 167 14.84 20.73 6.30
C GLY A 167 14.31 21.46 5.05
N GLU A 168 15.03 22.49 4.61
CA GLU A 168 14.69 23.24 3.37
C GLU A 168 14.90 22.38 2.11
N SER A 169 16.03 21.67 2.04
CA SER A 169 16.49 20.90 0.87
C SER A 169 16.59 19.39 1.11
N SER A 170 16.02 18.89 2.22
CA SER A 170 16.06 17.48 2.61
C SER A 170 14.67 16.95 2.96
N PHE A 171 14.43 15.67 2.64
CA PHE A 171 13.18 14.98 2.95
C PHE A 171 13.41 13.50 3.29
N SER A 172 12.49 12.92 4.05
CA SER A 172 12.38 11.47 4.24
C SER A 172 11.20 10.93 3.43
N VAL A 173 11.39 9.75 2.82
CA VAL A 173 10.30 9.04 2.13
C VAL A 173 9.47 8.30 3.17
N VAL A 174 8.19 8.65 3.25
CA VAL A 174 7.23 8.06 4.21
C VAL A 174 6.63 6.79 3.61
N ARG A 175 6.14 6.85 2.37
CA ARG A 175 5.58 5.72 1.61
C ARG A 175 5.27 6.09 0.16
N VAL A 176 5.16 5.07 -0.70
CA VAL A 176 4.53 5.19 -2.03
C VAL A 176 3.01 5.26 -1.85
N LEU A 177 2.32 6.16 -2.55
CA LEU A 177 0.86 6.15 -2.60
C LEU A 177 0.37 4.98 -3.49
N GLN A 178 -0.59 4.21 -3.01
CA GLN A 178 -1.12 3.03 -3.69
C GLN A 178 -2.30 3.38 -4.61
N GLU A 179 -2.64 2.48 -5.53
CA GLU A 179 -3.65 2.72 -6.58
C GLU A 179 -5.07 2.94 -6.02
N PHE A 180 -5.39 2.35 -4.85
CA PHE A 180 -6.65 2.54 -4.12
C PHE A 180 -6.74 3.83 -3.28
N GLU A 181 -5.68 4.63 -3.19
CA GLU A 181 -5.70 5.84 -2.35
C GLU A 181 -6.23 7.07 -3.11
N CYS A 182 -6.84 7.99 -2.37
CA CYS A 182 -7.04 9.37 -2.80
C CYS A 182 -5.85 10.21 -2.27
N PRO A 183 -4.93 10.73 -3.11
CA PRO A 183 -3.75 11.47 -2.63
C PRO A 183 -4.10 12.71 -1.82
N TYR A 184 -5.18 13.42 -2.20
CA TYR A 184 -5.69 14.56 -1.44
C TYR A 184 -6.12 14.16 -0.03
N ILE A 185 -6.94 13.11 0.13
CA ILE A 185 -7.40 12.62 1.45
C ILE A 185 -6.23 12.11 2.30
N SER A 186 -5.31 11.38 1.67
CA SER A 186 -4.12 10.85 2.33
C SER A 186 -3.27 11.97 2.92
N LEU A 187 -3.01 13.05 2.15
CA LEU A 187 -2.37 14.27 2.66
C LEU A 187 -3.25 15.03 3.67
N LYS A 188 -4.58 15.08 3.48
CA LYS A 188 -5.52 15.78 4.36
C LYS A 188 -5.51 15.19 5.78
N SER A 189 -5.39 13.87 5.90
CA SER A 189 -5.46 13.12 7.15
C SER A 189 -4.26 13.27 8.10
N LEU A 190 -3.14 13.84 7.64
CA LEU A 190 -1.90 13.90 8.40
C LEU A 190 -1.92 15.01 9.47
N ARG A 191 -1.48 14.68 10.69
CA ARG A 191 -1.01 15.68 11.67
C ARG A 191 0.13 16.50 11.05
N GLU A 192 0.23 17.78 11.40
CA GLU A 192 1.30 18.68 10.90
C GLU A 192 1.44 18.75 9.37
N ARG A 193 0.33 18.62 8.61
CA ARG A 193 0.28 18.55 7.14
C ARG A 193 1.27 19.43 6.37
N ARG A 194 1.59 20.63 6.85
CA ARG A 194 2.56 21.57 6.24
C ARG A 194 3.98 20.98 6.08
N LEU A 195 4.35 19.98 6.89
CA LEU A 195 5.63 19.26 6.76
C LEU A 195 5.62 18.21 5.64
N TYR A 196 4.45 17.86 5.08
CA TYR A 196 4.30 16.76 4.13
C TYR A 196 4.03 17.27 2.71
N LYS A 197 4.62 16.60 1.73
CA LYS A 197 4.48 16.89 0.29
C LYS A 197 4.24 15.58 -0.46
N ILE A 198 3.58 15.68 -1.62
CA ILE A 198 3.50 14.58 -2.58
C ILE A 198 4.47 14.90 -3.72
N ILE A 199 5.46 14.04 -3.95
CA ILE A 199 6.43 14.17 -5.03
C ILE A 199 6.19 13.15 -6.14
N LEU A 200 6.63 13.48 -7.35
CA LEU A 200 6.95 12.50 -8.38
C LEU A 200 8.38 11.96 -8.15
N ARG A 201 8.56 10.63 -8.21
CA ARG A 201 9.87 9.95 -8.26
C ARG A 201 9.79 8.73 -9.19
N LYS A 202 10.92 8.25 -9.73
CA LYS A 202 10.94 7.00 -10.52
C LYS A 202 10.52 5.80 -9.65
N ALA A 203 9.72 4.89 -10.21
CA ALA A 203 9.01 3.83 -9.49
C ALA A 203 9.45 2.40 -9.90
N PHE A 204 10.73 2.27 -10.28
CA PHE A 204 11.40 1.02 -10.64
C PHE A 204 12.79 0.95 -10.01
N TRP A 205 13.34 -0.25 -9.88
CA TRP A 205 14.61 -0.50 -9.17
C TRP A 205 15.74 -0.90 -10.10
N ASP A 206 15.43 -1.57 -11.21
CA ASP A 206 16.43 -1.92 -12.22
C ASP A 206 16.87 -0.70 -13.04
N GLN A 207 18.17 -0.44 -13.06
CA GLN A 207 18.77 0.61 -13.90
C GLN A 207 18.57 0.35 -15.40
N SER A 208 18.22 -0.88 -15.83
CA SER A 208 17.91 -1.16 -17.23
C SER A 208 16.74 -0.33 -17.77
N PHE A 209 15.73 -0.05 -16.93
CA PHE A 209 14.55 0.75 -17.29
C PHE A 209 14.86 2.24 -17.48
N ASP A 210 16.00 2.74 -16.99
CA ASP A 210 16.43 4.11 -17.32
C ASP A 210 16.63 4.27 -18.84
N LYS A 211 17.02 3.19 -19.54
CA LYS A 211 17.25 3.21 -21.01
C LYS A 211 15.99 3.58 -21.79
N ASP A 212 14.82 3.17 -21.31
CA ASP A 212 13.53 3.50 -21.91
C ASP A 212 13.18 4.97 -21.62
N VAL A 213 13.35 5.39 -20.36
CA VAL A 213 12.99 6.74 -19.87
C VAL A 213 13.89 7.85 -20.43
N ILE A 214 15.19 7.60 -20.65
CA ILE A 214 16.10 8.60 -21.25
C ILE A 214 15.84 8.88 -22.74
N THR A 215 15.06 8.05 -23.44
CA THR A 215 14.72 8.29 -24.86
C THR A 215 13.93 9.57 -25.06
N HIS A 216 13.12 9.97 -24.07
CA HIS A 216 12.27 11.15 -24.15
C HIS A 216 12.80 12.30 -23.29
N ARG A 217 12.79 13.53 -23.85
CA ARG A 217 13.37 14.72 -23.20
C ARG A 217 12.86 14.97 -21.78
N ILE A 218 11.58 14.68 -21.52
CA ILE A 218 10.97 14.89 -20.20
C ILE A 218 11.38 13.78 -19.22
N GLY A 219 11.46 12.52 -19.68
CA GLY A 219 11.95 11.41 -18.86
C GLY A 219 13.42 11.59 -18.46
N LEU A 220 14.28 11.94 -19.42
CA LEU A 220 15.67 12.31 -19.17
C LEU A 220 15.80 13.48 -18.17
N ASN A 221 14.96 14.53 -18.32
CA ASN A 221 14.96 15.66 -17.40
C ASN A 221 14.51 15.28 -15.99
N LEU A 222 13.52 14.40 -15.84
CA LEU A 222 13.07 13.88 -14.55
C LEU A 222 14.16 13.02 -13.88
N LEU A 223 14.85 12.15 -14.62
CA LEU A 223 15.98 11.36 -14.10
C LEU A 223 17.17 12.25 -13.72
N GLN A 224 17.46 13.32 -14.48
CA GLN A 224 18.49 14.30 -14.14
C GLN A 224 18.15 15.03 -12.83
N VAL A 225 16.95 15.60 -12.72
CA VAL A 225 16.46 16.29 -11.51
C VAL A 225 16.46 15.35 -10.30
N GLN A 226 16.15 14.06 -10.49
CA GLN A 226 16.25 13.07 -9.42
C GLN A 226 17.69 12.80 -9.02
N ALA A 227 18.61 12.62 -9.97
CA ALA A 227 20.02 12.39 -9.68
C ALA A 227 20.67 13.60 -8.97
N GLU A 228 20.35 14.82 -9.37
CA GLU A 228 20.80 16.06 -8.69
C GLU A 228 20.35 16.10 -7.23
N SER A 229 19.09 15.77 -6.96
CA SER A 229 18.53 15.71 -5.60
C SER A 229 19.12 14.56 -4.77
N ASP A 230 19.26 13.36 -5.36
CA ASP A 230 19.83 12.19 -4.71
C ASP A 230 21.34 12.39 -4.41
N ILE A 231 22.07 13.20 -5.19
CA ILE A 231 23.44 13.66 -4.87
C ILE A 231 23.41 14.71 -3.75
N ALA A 232 22.50 15.68 -3.80
CA ALA A 232 22.42 16.76 -2.79
C ALA A 232 22.01 16.25 -1.40
N MET A 233 21.18 15.21 -1.32
CA MET A 233 20.87 14.47 -0.09
C MET A 233 21.99 13.48 0.30
N GLY A 234 23.03 13.34 -0.52
CA GLY A 234 24.15 12.44 -0.29
C GLY A 234 23.82 10.95 -0.47
N TRP A 235 22.67 10.58 -1.04
CA TRP A 235 22.31 9.17 -1.29
C TRP A 235 23.22 8.57 -2.37
N ILE A 236 23.45 9.34 -3.45
CA ILE A 236 24.50 9.07 -4.43
C ILE A 236 25.81 9.65 -3.89
N LYS A 237 26.85 8.83 -3.80
CA LYS A 237 28.16 9.22 -3.26
C LYS A 237 29.06 9.72 -4.40
N SER A 238 29.50 10.97 -4.35
CA SER A 238 30.44 11.56 -5.31
C SER A 238 31.72 12.04 -4.61
N ASN A 239 32.89 11.68 -5.16
CA ASN A 239 34.18 12.25 -4.74
C ASN A 239 34.44 13.60 -5.44
N ALA A 240 35.52 14.30 -5.09
CA ALA A 240 35.85 15.63 -5.63
C ALA A 240 35.88 15.66 -7.17
N ASP A 241 36.54 14.68 -7.82
CA ASP A 241 36.64 14.60 -9.27
C ASP A 241 35.27 14.36 -9.93
N SER A 242 34.46 13.50 -9.32
CA SER A 242 33.09 13.24 -9.78
C SER A 242 32.23 14.51 -9.66
N THR A 243 32.27 15.20 -8.53
CA THR A 243 31.55 16.47 -8.30
C THR A 243 32.00 17.56 -9.28
N GLN A 244 33.30 17.64 -9.61
CA GLN A 244 33.83 18.53 -10.64
C GLN A 244 33.31 18.15 -12.04
N ARG A 245 33.34 16.87 -12.41
CA ARG A 245 32.83 16.37 -13.70
C ARG A 245 31.32 16.62 -13.85
N LEU A 246 30.52 16.30 -12.83
CA LEU A 246 29.09 16.59 -12.75
C LEU A 246 28.83 18.09 -12.97
N SER A 247 29.58 18.96 -12.26
CA SER A 247 29.48 20.42 -12.40
C SER A 247 29.83 20.92 -13.80
N GLN A 248 30.78 20.28 -14.50
CA GLN A 248 31.10 20.60 -15.90
C GLN A 248 30.01 20.14 -16.87
N LEU A 249 29.40 18.97 -16.64
CA LEU A 249 28.30 18.45 -17.47
C LEU A 249 27.04 19.32 -17.35
N LEU A 250 26.70 19.76 -16.14
CA LEU A 250 25.62 20.73 -15.91
C LEU A 250 25.87 22.06 -16.64
N LYS A 251 27.08 22.63 -16.52
CA LYS A 251 27.48 23.87 -17.22
C LYS A 251 27.44 23.75 -18.76
N LYS A 252 27.57 22.54 -19.30
CA LYS A 252 27.46 22.25 -20.75
C LYS A 252 26.03 21.96 -21.21
N GLY A 253 25.09 21.71 -20.29
CA GLY A 253 23.77 21.19 -20.63
C GLY A 253 23.76 19.73 -21.11
N SER A 254 24.85 18.98 -20.87
CA SER A 254 25.04 17.56 -21.25
C SER A 254 24.22 16.62 -20.35
N LYS A 255 22.88 16.67 -20.51
CA LYS A 255 21.93 15.97 -19.62
C LYS A 255 22.04 14.45 -19.70
N LEU A 256 22.25 13.90 -20.89
CA LEU A 256 22.36 12.46 -21.10
C LEU A 256 23.64 11.92 -20.46
N GLU A 257 24.77 12.59 -20.71
CA GLU A 257 26.08 12.24 -20.18
C GLU A 257 26.17 12.48 -18.66
N TYR A 258 25.40 13.45 -18.13
CA TYR A 258 25.21 13.62 -16.69
C TYR A 258 24.52 12.40 -16.07
N VAL A 259 23.34 12.00 -16.58
CA VAL A 259 22.60 10.84 -16.05
C VAL A 259 23.40 9.54 -16.22
N GLN A 260 24.05 9.35 -17.38
CA GLN A 260 24.94 8.20 -17.63
C GLN A 260 26.16 8.18 -16.69
N PHE A 261 26.74 9.33 -16.35
CA PHE A 261 27.81 9.37 -15.36
C PHE A 261 27.27 9.08 -13.94
N CYS A 262 26.11 9.64 -13.57
CA CYS A 262 25.44 9.32 -12.31
C CYS A 262 25.15 7.81 -12.14
N GLN A 263 24.76 7.11 -13.22
CA GLN A 263 24.57 5.65 -13.21
C GLN A 263 25.83 4.86 -12.81
N THR A 264 27.03 5.43 -12.98
CA THR A 264 28.30 4.81 -12.55
C THR A 264 28.68 5.09 -11.08
N LEU A 265 27.93 5.95 -10.38
CA LEU A 265 28.24 6.37 -9.01
C LEU A 265 27.58 5.47 -7.94
N PRO A 266 28.26 5.16 -6.83
CA PRO A 266 27.67 4.41 -5.72
C PRO A 266 26.40 5.08 -5.19
N GLY A 267 25.34 4.29 -4.99
CA GLY A 267 24.04 4.80 -4.52
C GLY A 267 23.06 5.25 -5.62
N TYR A 268 23.44 5.23 -6.89
CA TYR A 268 22.48 5.52 -7.97
C TYR A 268 21.38 4.45 -8.07
N GLY A 269 20.12 4.89 -8.02
CA GLY A 269 18.95 4.02 -7.99
C GLY A 269 18.53 3.52 -6.60
N TYR A 270 19.11 4.08 -5.53
CA TYR A 270 18.78 3.72 -4.15
C TYR A 270 17.88 4.76 -3.48
N ILE A 271 17.27 4.36 -2.37
CA ILE A 271 16.72 5.24 -1.34
C ILE A 271 17.53 4.98 -0.07
N GLU A 272 18.18 6.01 0.47
CA GLU A 272 18.88 5.95 1.76
C GLU A 272 17.93 6.42 2.88
N PHE A 273 17.92 5.68 3.99
CA PHE A 273 17.05 5.88 5.14
C PHE A 273 17.79 6.57 6.28
N LYS A 274 17.06 7.12 7.25
CA LYS A 274 17.64 7.68 8.49
C LYS A 274 18.49 6.61 9.22
N PRO A 275 19.53 7.02 9.97
CA PRO A 275 20.23 6.12 10.89
C PRO A 275 19.25 5.42 11.83
N CYS A 276 19.44 4.12 12.02
CA CYS A 276 18.53 3.25 12.76
C CYS A 276 19.31 2.15 13.50
N ILE A 277 18.64 1.38 14.36
CA ILE A 277 19.29 0.40 15.23
C ILE A 277 19.02 -1.02 14.72
N ALA A 278 20.08 -1.84 14.62
CA ALA A 278 20.02 -3.19 14.11
C ALA A 278 20.47 -4.27 15.11
N ASN A 279 20.15 -5.53 14.82
CA ASN A 279 20.79 -6.72 15.42
C ASN A 279 21.98 -7.26 14.60
N TYR A 280 22.42 -6.49 13.60
CA TYR A 280 23.50 -6.82 12.66
C TYR A 280 24.37 -5.57 12.39
N PRO A 281 25.72 -5.68 12.36
CA PRO A 281 26.50 -6.90 12.62
C PRO A 281 26.44 -7.35 14.08
N GLN A 282 26.32 -6.42 15.03
CA GLN A 282 26.25 -6.67 16.46
C GLN A 282 24.86 -6.34 17.02
N LYS A 283 24.60 -6.68 18.29
CA LYS A 283 23.36 -6.27 18.98
C LYS A 283 23.39 -4.76 19.23
N LYS A 284 22.37 -4.05 18.75
CA LYS A 284 22.22 -2.59 18.83
C LYS A 284 23.27 -1.80 18.01
N SER A 285 23.79 -2.37 16.92
CA SER A 285 24.60 -1.62 15.95
C SER A 285 23.81 -0.45 15.37
N GLU A 286 24.41 0.73 15.31
CA GLU A 286 23.89 1.86 14.52
C GLU A 286 24.16 1.60 13.04
N VAL A 287 23.13 1.64 12.20
CA VAL A 287 23.24 1.38 10.75
C VAL A 287 22.49 2.44 9.94
N VAL A 288 23.10 2.86 8.83
CA VAL A 288 22.39 3.56 7.75
C VAL A 288 21.99 2.51 6.71
N VAL A 289 20.70 2.43 6.40
CA VAL A 289 20.17 1.47 5.41
C VAL A 289 19.99 2.17 4.07
N SER A 290 20.41 1.53 2.99
CA SER A 290 20.08 1.93 1.61
C SER A 290 19.39 0.78 0.89
N VAL A 291 18.34 1.04 0.11
CA VAL A 291 17.60 0.00 -0.62
C VAL A 291 17.50 0.38 -2.10
N GLY A 292 17.86 -0.54 -2.99
CA GLY A 292 17.80 -0.37 -4.45
C GLY A 292 18.46 -1.53 -5.19
N ASN A 293 18.31 -1.60 -6.51
CA ASN A 293 18.97 -2.62 -7.37
C ASN A 293 18.81 -4.09 -6.88
N TYR A 294 17.64 -4.44 -6.33
CA TYR A 294 17.36 -5.75 -5.73
C TYR A 294 18.24 -6.13 -4.52
N GLU A 295 18.80 -5.14 -3.81
CA GLU A 295 19.61 -5.34 -2.61
C GLU A 295 19.35 -4.29 -1.51
N ILE A 296 19.60 -4.71 -0.26
CA ILE A 296 19.58 -3.87 0.94
C ILE A 296 21.02 -3.73 1.41
N LYS A 297 21.51 -2.51 1.59
CA LYS A 297 22.86 -2.21 2.07
C LYS A 297 22.81 -1.65 3.47
N PHE A 298 23.61 -2.21 4.36
CA PHE A 298 23.83 -1.64 5.70
C PHE A 298 25.21 -0.99 5.70
N ARG A 299 25.29 0.29 6.08
CA ARG A 299 26.56 0.98 6.35
C ARG A 299 26.69 1.21 7.85
N SER A 300 27.81 0.80 8.44
CA SER A 300 28.07 0.93 9.88
C SER A 300 29.56 0.93 10.20
N LYS A 301 29.93 1.59 11.30
CA LYS A 301 31.29 1.57 11.87
C LYS A 301 31.68 0.19 12.40
N ASP A 302 30.69 -0.65 12.72
CA ASP A 302 30.89 -2.00 13.24
C ASP A 302 31.26 -3.03 12.14
N LEU A 303 31.18 -2.63 10.85
CA LEU A 303 31.47 -3.48 9.69
C LEU A 303 32.91 -3.32 9.24
N LYS A 304 33.65 -4.43 9.12
CA LYS A 304 35.06 -4.46 8.70
C LYS A 304 35.32 -3.84 7.31
N GLN A 305 34.32 -3.84 6.44
CA GLN A 305 34.38 -3.27 5.08
C GLN A 305 33.53 -1.99 4.96
N GLY A 306 33.02 -1.45 6.07
CA GLY A 306 32.11 -0.29 6.12
C GLY A 306 30.68 -0.57 5.67
N GLU A 307 30.49 -1.43 4.67
CA GLU A 307 29.18 -1.85 4.15
C GLU A 307 28.99 -3.38 4.12
N GLU A 308 27.72 -3.81 4.17
CA GLU A 308 27.24 -5.20 4.05
C GLU A 308 26.05 -5.22 3.07
N ILE A 309 25.90 -6.29 2.28
CA ILE A 309 24.90 -6.36 1.20
C ILE A 309 24.01 -7.61 1.34
N PHE A 310 22.71 -7.38 1.50
CA PHE A 310 21.67 -8.41 1.55
C PHE A 310 20.89 -8.41 0.23
N SER A 311 21.05 -9.45 -0.60
CA SER A 311 20.29 -9.57 -1.85
C SER A 311 18.85 -10.00 -1.59
N VAL A 312 17.88 -9.35 -2.22
CA VAL A 312 16.44 -9.60 -2.02
C VAL A 312 16.05 -11.03 -2.36
N THR A 313 16.73 -11.66 -3.33
CA THR A 313 16.51 -13.07 -3.71
C THR A 313 16.87 -14.08 -2.61
N ARG A 314 17.62 -13.65 -1.59
CA ARG A 314 18.06 -14.48 -0.45
C ARG A 314 17.29 -14.16 0.84
N ILE A 315 16.32 -13.24 0.79
CA ILE A 315 15.35 -13.04 1.87
C ILE A 315 14.25 -14.07 1.69
N LYS A 316 14.10 -15.01 2.64
CA LYS A 316 13.04 -16.03 2.60
C LYS A 316 11.67 -15.45 2.94
N CYS A 317 11.62 -14.61 3.97
CA CYS A 317 10.42 -13.91 4.42
C CYS A 317 10.80 -12.61 5.15
N TRP A 318 9.84 -11.69 5.31
CA TRP A 318 10.00 -10.50 6.16
C TRP A 318 8.68 -10.09 6.80
N LYS A 319 8.77 -9.32 7.89
CA LYS A 319 7.64 -8.84 8.70
C LYS A 319 7.89 -7.43 9.24
N VAL A 320 6.82 -6.68 9.43
CA VAL A 320 6.82 -5.41 10.18
C VAL A 320 5.99 -5.62 11.44
N SER A 321 6.48 -5.16 12.58
CA SER A 321 5.77 -5.20 13.87
C SER A 321 5.96 -3.89 14.63
N SER A 322 4.95 -3.44 15.36
CA SER A 322 5.11 -2.39 16.36
C SER A 322 5.76 -3.00 17.60
N GLU A 323 6.84 -2.40 18.11
CA GLU A 323 7.36 -2.72 19.42
C GLU A 323 6.55 -1.90 20.45
N ASN A 324 5.64 -2.57 21.15
CA ASN A 324 4.97 -1.95 22.30
C ASN A 324 6.04 -1.73 23.38
N SER A 325 6.28 -0.47 23.75
CA SER A 325 7.26 -0.05 24.77
C SER A 325 6.82 -0.48 26.18
N SER A 326 6.91 -1.78 26.43
CA SER A 326 6.56 -2.44 27.68
C SER A 326 7.61 -2.17 28.76
N GLN A 327 7.47 -0.99 29.38
CA GLN A 327 8.28 -0.46 30.49
C GLN A 327 9.69 0.04 30.06
N ASP A 328 10.27 0.87 30.93
CA ASP A 328 11.66 1.34 30.92
C ASP A 328 12.20 2.14 29.71
N MET A 329 11.46 3.15 29.23
CA MET A 329 12.06 4.45 28.84
C MET A 329 11.10 5.62 29.07
N ASN A 330 11.55 6.64 29.81
CA ASN A 330 10.79 7.86 30.10
C ASN A 330 11.07 8.95 29.04
N CYS A 331 10.56 8.77 27.82
CA CYS A 331 10.66 9.75 26.74
C CYS A 331 9.31 9.96 26.02
N ASN A 332 8.87 11.22 25.94
CA ASN A 332 7.66 11.62 25.21
C ASN A 332 7.89 11.56 23.69
N VAL A 333 7.86 10.35 23.12
CA VAL A 333 7.93 10.11 21.68
C VAL A 333 6.57 9.55 21.23
N ASP A 334 5.72 10.42 20.68
CA ASP A 334 4.32 10.15 20.31
C ASP A 334 4.17 9.23 19.07
N THR A 335 5.23 8.50 18.70
CA THR A 335 5.32 7.60 17.55
C THR A 335 5.86 6.24 17.98
N PRO A 336 5.13 5.12 17.76
CA PRO A 336 5.61 3.79 18.14
C PRO A 336 6.87 3.40 17.34
N VAL A 337 7.81 2.74 17.99
CA VAL A 337 9.00 2.20 17.32
C VAL A 337 8.60 0.98 16.51
N LEU A 338 8.80 1.05 15.20
CA LEU A 338 8.48 -0.04 14.29
C LEU A 338 9.74 -0.89 14.02
N GLN A 339 9.57 -2.21 14.03
CA GLN A 339 10.61 -3.17 13.68
C GLN A 339 10.33 -3.79 12.31
N LEU A 340 11.25 -3.64 11.36
CA LEU A 340 11.34 -4.53 10.20
C LEU A 340 12.23 -5.71 10.58
N SER A 341 11.76 -6.93 10.36
CA SER A 341 12.55 -8.16 10.56
C SER A 341 12.53 -8.99 9.27
N PHE A 342 13.67 -9.50 8.82
CA PHE A 342 13.75 -10.37 7.64
C PHE A 342 14.64 -11.60 7.89
N GLU A 343 14.23 -12.75 7.35
CA GLU A 343 14.99 -14.01 7.44
C GLU A 343 15.86 -14.16 6.19
N TYR A 344 17.19 -14.13 6.38
CA TYR A 344 18.16 -14.10 5.29
C TYR A 344 18.96 -15.40 5.20
N LEU A 345 19.05 -15.99 4.00
CA LEU A 345 19.84 -17.18 3.72
C LEU A 345 21.33 -16.81 3.60
N VAL A 346 22.09 -16.99 4.68
CA VAL A 346 23.53 -16.66 4.78
C VAL A 346 24.39 -17.67 4.02
N SER A 347 24.06 -18.95 4.11
CA SER A 347 24.63 -20.06 3.34
C SER A 347 23.61 -21.22 3.25
N LYS A 348 23.87 -22.27 2.46
CA LYS A 348 22.93 -23.40 2.31
C LYS A 348 22.60 -24.01 3.69
N GLY A 349 21.31 -24.05 4.04
CA GLY A 349 20.82 -24.50 5.36
C GLY A 349 20.98 -23.51 6.53
N ASN A 350 21.48 -22.29 6.30
CA ASN A 350 21.79 -21.31 7.35
C ASN A 350 20.98 -20.02 7.14
N LEU A 351 19.85 -19.93 7.86
CA LEU A 351 18.96 -18.76 7.88
C LEU A 351 19.23 -17.92 9.13
N ARG A 352 19.37 -16.60 8.99
CA ARG A 352 19.52 -15.64 10.11
C ARG A 352 18.47 -14.55 10.03
N TRP A 353 17.81 -14.27 11.15
CA TRP A 353 16.95 -13.10 11.30
C TRP A 353 17.76 -11.83 11.50
N VAL A 354 17.57 -10.87 10.59
CA VAL A 354 18.05 -9.49 10.71
C VAL A 354 16.88 -8.60 11.11
N CYS A 355 17.06 -7.77 12.12
CA CYS A 355 16.04 -6.87 12.66
C CYS A 355 16.54 -5.42 12.66
N LEU A 356 15.64 -4.49 12.31
CA LEU A 356 15.85 -3.06 12.16
C LEU A 356 14.74 -2.29 12.91
N LEU A 357 15.10 -1.49 13.91
CA LEU A 357 14.21 -0.58 14.63
C LEU A 357 14.28 0.81 13.98
N SER A 358 13.22 1.23 13.28
CA SER A 358 13.16 2.47 12.50
C SER A 358 11.73 2.96 12.30
N ASP A 359 11.51 4.28 12.39
CA ASP A 359 10.26 4.95 11.97
C ASP A 359 9.92 4.69 10.48
N GLN A 360 10.93 4.41 9.65
CA GLN A 360 10.79 4.11 8.22
C GLN A 360 10.71 2.60 7.90
N ALA A 361 10.57 1.71 8.89
CA ALA A 361 10.47 0.26 8.69
C ALA A 361 9.35 -0.15 7.70
N ILE A 362 8.25 0.61 7.66
CA ILE A 362 7.17 0.49 6.67
C ILE A 362 7.70 0.68 5.24
N MET A 363 8.39 1.79 4.98
CA MET A 363 8.89 2.11 3.65
C MET A 363 9.98 1.14 3.20
N MET A 364 10.84 0.69 4.12
CA MET A 364 11.80 -0.39 3.85
C MET A 364 11.08 -1.68 3.40
N SER A 365 10.03 -2.10 4.12
CA SER A 365 9.20 -3.27 3.75
C SER A 365 8.49 -3.10 2.40
N MET A 366 7.97 -1.90 2.11
CA MET A 366 7.37 -1.58 0.81
C MET A 366 8.39 -1.64 -0.33
N SER A 367 9.63 -1.19 -0.10
CA SER A 367 10.73 -1.32 -1.07
C SER A 367 11.08 -2.77 -1.35
N ILE A 368 11.17 -3.63 -0.31
CA ILE A 368 11.40 -5.08 -0.49
C ILE A 368 10.26 -5.69 -1.34
N LYS A 369 9.00 -5.43 -1.00
CA LYS A 369 7.86 -5.93 -1.80
C LYS A 369 7.92 -5.43 -3.25
N SER A 370 8.26 -4.17 -3.46
CA SER A 370 8.34 -3.57 -4.79
C SER A 370 9.44 -4.20 -5.65
N MET A 371 10.62 -4.45 -5.08
CA MET A 371 11.71 -5.17 -5.73
C MET A 371 11.35 -6.63 -6.05
N VAL A 372 10.71 -7.36 -5.12
CA VAL A 372 10.23 -8.74 -5.37
C VAL A 372 9.19 -8.77 -6.49
N ASN A 373 8.20 -7.87 -6.46
CA ASN A 373 7.19 -7.73 -7.50
C ASN A 373 7.81 -7.45 -8.88
N GLU A 374 8.85 -6.61 -8.94
CA GLU A 374 9.55 -6.29 -10.18
C GLU A 374 10.37 -7.48 -10.72
N LEU A 375 11.02 -8.25 -9.84
CA LEU A 375 11.69 -9.51 -10.23
C LEU A 375 10.69 -10.53 -10.80
N ILE A 376 9.52 -10.68 -10.18
CA ILE A 376 8.45 -11.57 -10.66
C ILE A 376 7.93 -11.09 -12.03
N ARG A 377 7.65 -9.79 -12.18
CA ARG A 377 7.24 -9.16 -13.44
C ARG A 377 8.24 -9.47 -14.57
N LYS A 378 9.54 -9.26 -14.29
CA LYS A 378 10.63 -9.60 -15.23
C LYS A 378 10.74 -11.11 -15.52
N ARG A 379 10.64 -11.99 -14.51
CA ARG A 379 10.70 -13.46 -14.68
C ARG A 379 9.59 -13.98 -15.60
N LYS A 380 8.42 -13.33 -15.61
CA LYS A 380 7.29 -13.63 -16.51
C LYS A 380 7.35 -12.94 -17.89
N GLY A 381 8.28 -12.02 -18.12
CA GLY A 381 8.30 -11.19 -19.34
C GLY A 381 7.18 -10.14 -19.41
N GLU A 382 6.52 -9.83 -18.30
CA GLU A 382 5.50 -8.78 -18.20
C GLU A 382 6.13 -7.39 -18.45
N LYS A 383 5.51 -6.58 -19.29
CA LYS A 383 5.95 -5.21 -19.60
C LYS A 383 5.57 -4.22 -18.50
N MET A 384 6.10 -3.00 -18.56
CA MET A 384 5.62 -1.91 -17.72
C MET A 384 4.18 -1.55 -18.09
N ARG A 385 3.35 -1.23 -17.08
CA ARG A 385 1.95 -0.79 -17.27
C ARG A 385 1.90 0.53 -18.05
N ARG A 386 0.78 0.77 -18.73
CA ARG A 386 0.47 2.01 -19.45
C ARG A 386 -0.98 2.42 -19.14
N PRO A 387 -1.35 3.70 -19.35
CA PRO A 387 -2.75 4.12 -19.34
C PRO A 387 -3.60 3.20 -20.24
N GLY A 388 -4.74 2.75 -19.73
CA GLY A 388 -5.63 1.82 -20.44
C GLY A 388 -5.29 0.33 -20.31
N ASP A 389 -4.16 -0.09 -19.74
CA ASP A 389 -3.87 -1.52 -19.44
C ASP A 389 -4.70 -2.07 -18.24
N HIS A 390 -5.76 -1.36 -17.82
CA HIS A 390 -6.67 -1.75 -16.73
C HIS A 390 -7.74 -2.74 -17.23
N THR A 391 -8.19 -3.66 -16.37
CA THR A 391 -9.21 -4.66 -16.73
C THR A 391 -10.56 -4.03 -17.11
N PRO A 392 -11.35 -4.63 -18.02
CA PRO A 392 -12.63 -4.08 -18.48
C PRO A 392 -13.62 -3.72 -17.36
N GLN A 393 -14.34 -2.62 -17.56
CA GLN A 393 -15.14 -1.98 -16.51
C GLN A 393 -16.47 -2.69 -16.23
N THR A 394 -16.59 -3.28 -15.04
CA THR A 394 -17.84 -3.20 -14.28
C THR A 394 -17.65 -2.15 -13.18
N LYS A 395 -18.34 -0.99 -13.27
CA LYS A 395 -18.25 0.05 -12.23
C LYS A 395 -18.62 -0.58 -10.87
N PRO A 396 -17.70 -0.67 -9.89
CA PRO A 396 -18.01 -1.32 -8.64
C PRO A 396 -18.89 -0.41 -7.77
N THR A 397 -20.14 -0.85 -7.57
CA THR A 397 -21.02 -0.24 -6.58
C THR A 397 -20.43 -0.42 -5.19
N PHE A 398 -20.65 0.55 -4.32
CA PHE A 398 -20.20 0.54 -2.94
C PHE A 398 -21.41 0.45 -2.01
N LYS A 399 -21.17 -0.10 -0.83
CA LYS A 399 -22.15 -0.22 0.24
C LYS A 399 -21.75 0.74 1.36
N PRO A 400 -22.44 1.87 1.55
CA PRO A 400 -22.13 2.79 2.64
C PRO A 400 -22.30 2.16 4.03
N ARG A 401 -21.70 2.78 5.04
CA ARG A 401 -21.84 2.40 6.46
C ARG A 401 -23.29 2.51 6.91
N ASP A 402 -23.94 3.64 6.64
CA ASP A 402 -25.38 3.88 6.80
C ASP A 402 -25.87 5.10 5.99
N LYS A 403 -27.15 5.47 6.15
CA LYS A 403 -27.80 6.58 5.43
C LYS A 403 -27.18 7.96 5.63
N SER A 404 -26.43 8.18 6.71
CA SER A 404 -25.67 9.41 6.93
C SER A 404 -24.40 9.51 6.06
N THR A 405 -23.91 8.38 5.55
CA THR A 405 -22.75 8.29 4.66
C THR A 405 -23.11 8.08 3.18
N GLU A 406 -24.36 7.71 2.88
CA GLU A 406 -24.87 7.60 1.50
C GLU A 406 -24.66 8.91 0.70
N VAL A 407 -24.83 10.08 1.33
CA VAL A 407 -24.68 11.42 0.70
C VAL A 407 -23.27 11.76 0.24
N LEU A 408 -22.24 11.00 0.64
CA LEU A 408 -20.86 11.20 0.19
C LEU A 408 -20.61 10.67 -1.24
N PHE A 409 -21.54 9.88 -1.77
CA PHE A 409 -21.38 9.15 -3.04
C PHE A 409 -22.40 9.58 -4.08
N ASP A 410 -22.01 9.47 -5.35
CA ASP A 410 -22.96 9.56 -6.47
C ASP A 410 -23.95 8.37 -6.40
N PRO A 411 -25.26 8.55 -6.63
CA PRO A 411 -26.22 7.44 -6.61
C PRO A 411 -25.85 6.28 -7.54
N SER A 412 -25.17 6.54 -8.67
CA SER A 412 -24.68 5.50 -9.59
C SER A 412 -23.46 4.72 -9.07
N GLU A 413 -22.86 5.17 -7.96
CA GLU A 413 -21.79 4.49 -7.24
C GLU A 413 -22.29 3.70 -6.02
N ILE A 414 -23.56 3.81 -5.64
CA ILE A 414 -24.20 3.12 -4.50
C ILE A 414 -24.85 1.80 -4.98
N GLN A 415 -25.02 0.86 -4.06
CA GLN A 415 -25.71 -0.41 -4.27
C GLN A 415 -27.12 -0.39 -3.66
N ASP A 416 -28.16 -0.57 -4.48
CA ASP A 416 -29.55 -0.67 -4.02
C ASP A 416 -29.75 -1.79 -2.99
N CYS A 417 -30.09 -1.39 -1.77
CA CYS A 417 -30.08 -2.25 -0.59
C CYS A 417 -31.33 -3.13 -0.40
N ASP A 418 -32.38 -2.96 -1.22
CA ASP A 418 -33.65 -3.71 -1.16
C ASP A 418 -33.73 -4.92 -2.12
N SER A 419 -32.66 -5.25 -2.84
CA SER A 419 -32.66 -6.29 -3.87
C SER A 419 -32.80 -7.75 -3.34
N ASP A 420 -32.59 -7.97 -2.04
CA ASP A 420 -32.52 -9.29 -1.39
C ASP A 420 -33.87 -9.82 -0.86
N MET A 421 -34.94 -9.01 -0.86
CA MET A 421 -36.29 -9.41 -0.39
C MET A 421 -37.47 -8.99 -1.30
N GLY A 422 -37.21 -8.45 -2.50
CA GLY A 422 -38.27 -8.03 -3.44
C GLY A 422 -38.15 -8.54 -4.88
N SER A 423 -36.95 -8.96 -5.30
CA SER A 423 -36.63 -9.37 -6.67
C SER A 423 -37.39 -10.63 -7.13
N ILE A 424 -37.64 -11.58 -6.22
CA ILE A 424 -38.42 -12.79 -6.50
C ILE A 424 -39.92 -12.50 -6.66
N GLN A 425 -40.47 -11.46 -6.01
CA GLN A 425 -41.91 -11.19 -6.09
C GLN A 425 -42.29 -10.44 -7.37
N LYS A 426 -41.53 -9.41 -7.79
CA LYS A 426 -41.77 -8.72 -9.07
C LYS A 426 -41.55 -9.62 -10.31
N ALA A 427 -40.84 -10.74 -10.16
CA ALA A 427 -40.77 -11.79 -11.19
C ALA A 427 -41.93 -12.80 -11.11
N LYS A 428 -42.56 -12.97 -9.94
CA LYS A 428 -43.72 -13.87 -9.74
C LYS A 428 -45.04 -13.20 -10.12
N ASP A 429 -45.25 -11.92 -9.82
CA ASP A 429 -46.52 -11.24 -10.12
C ASP A 429 -46.84 -11.16 -11.63
N SER A 430 -45.82 -11.35 -12.50
CA SER A 430 -45.97 -11.48 -13.95
C SER A 430 -46.14 -12.93 -14.47
N LEU A 431 -46.07 -13.94 -13.59
CA LEU A 431 -46.21 -15.37 -13.93
C LEU A 431 -47.32 -16.08 -13.13
N THR A 432 -47.66 -15.61 -11.92
CA THR A 432 -48.69 -16.17 -11.05
C THR A 432 -50.11 -15.69 -11.43
N LYS A 433 -50.41 -15.76 -12.73
CA LYS A 433 -51.78 -15.68 -13.28
C LYS A 433 -52.24 -16.99 -13.95
N ILE A 434 -51.40 -18.04 -13.94
CA ILE A 434 -51.71 -19.36 -14.49
C ILE A 434 -51.19 -20.46 -13.54
N ALA A 435 -51.79 -20.61 -12.35
CA ALA A 435 -51.80 -21.84 -11.53
C ALA A 435 -52.55 -21.60 -10.19
N ASP A 436 -53.88 -21.69 -10.19
CA ASP A 436 -54.64 -21.86 -8.95
C ASP A 436 -54.49 -23.30 -8.40
N LYS A 437 -54.75 -23.47 -7.09
CA LYS A 437 -54.94 -24.74 -6.35
C LYS A 437 -53.70 -25.61 -6.14
N LEU A 438 -53.12 -25.58 -4.94
CA LEU A 438 -53.39 -26.61 -3.89
C LEU A 438 -52.66 -26.34 -2.56
N THR A 439 -53.20 -26.96 -1.51
CA THR A 439 -52.73 -27.15 -0.11
C THR A 439 -51.23 -27.43 0.11
N GLY A 440 -50.59 -27.18 1.27
CA GLY A 440 -51.04 -26.54 2.53
C GLY A 440 -50.23 -27.00 3.79
N THR A 441 -50.08 -26.09 4.78
CA THR A 441 -49.85 -26.34 6.25
C THR A 441 -48.53 -26.99 6.78
N SER A 442 -47.94 -26.40 7.85
CA SER A 442 -47.14 -27.01 8.96
C SER A 442 -45.74 -27.65 8.70
N ILE A 443 -44.77 -27.82 9.64
CA ILE A 443 -44.53 -27.32 11.04
C ILE A 443 -43.01 -27.38 11.44
N ILE A 444 -42.56 -26.39 12.25
CA ILE A 444 -41.52 -26.28 13.32
C ILE A 444 -40.44 -27.39 13.58
N SER A 445 -39.21 -26.96 13.95
CA SER A 445 -38.29 -27.52 15.01
C SER A 445 -36.89 -28.02 14.56
N SER A 446 -35.93 -28.27 15.49
CA SER A 446 -34.98 -27.30 16.10
C SER A 446 -33.88 -27.99 16.98
N LYS A 447 -32.77 -27.28 17.27
CA LYS A 447 -31.68 -27.58 18.27
C LYS A 447 -30.76 -28.79 17.95
N GLN A 448 -29.58 -28.97 18.57
CA GLN A 448 -28.79 -28.20 19.58
C GLN A 448 -27.33 -28.01 19.06
N SER A 449 -26.15 -28.01 19.73
CA SER A 449 -25.66 -28.14 21.14
C SER A 449 -24.17 -27.70 21.27
N ASP A 450 -23.78 -27.31 22.49
CA ASP A 450 -22.52 -27.56 23.26
C ASP A 450 -21.14 -27.32 22.57
N GLU A 451 -20.26 -26.41 23.02
CA GLU A 451 -19.37 -26.40 24.23
C GLU A 451 -18.11 -27.31 24.13
N SER A 452 -16.86 -26.95 24.50
CA SER A 452 -16.26 -25.65 24.94
C SER A 452 -14.80 -25.46 24.42
N PRO A 453 -13.72 -25.06 25.15
CA PRO A 453 -12.84 -23.95 24.68
C PRO A 453 -11.36 -24.31 24.34
N ALA A 454 -10.67 -23.42 23.60
CA ALA A 454 -9.23 -23.53 23.32
C ALA A 454 -8.52 -22.15 23.22
N PHE A 455 -7.21 -22.10 23.52
CA PHE A 455 -6.42 -20.89 23.75
C PHE A 455 -5.30 -20.74 22.69
N VAL A 456 -5.29 -19.64 21.91
CA VAL A 456 -4.30 -19.38 20.83
C VAL A 456 -4.07 -17.85 20.76
N ALA A 457 -2.94 -17.31 21.22
CA ALA A 457 -1.64 -17.18 20.53
C ALA A 457 -1.71 -16.39 19.20
N THR A 458 -1.00 -15.26 19.10
CA THR A 458 -1.04 -14.37 17.92
C THR A 458 -0.08 -14.81 16.81
N THR A 459 -0.58 -14.86 15.58
CA THR A 459 0.11 -15.43 14.42
C THR A 459 1.19 -14.49 13.84
N PRO A 460 2.42 -14.97 13.57
CA PRO A 460 3.45 -14.16 12.92
C PRO A 460 3.22 -14.05 11.40
N ILE A 461 3.61 -12.92 10.83
CA ILE A 461 3.64 -12.70 9.37
C ILE A 461 4.60 -13.70 8.71
N GLN A 462 4.09 -14.42 7.71
CA GLN A 462 4.88 -15.30 6.84
C GLN A 462 4.50 -15.03 5.38
N GLY A 463 5.50 -14.76 4.55
CA GLY A 463 5.42 -14.87 3.10
C GLY A 463 6.52 -15.81 2.66
N ASN A 464 6.17 -16.94 2.05
CA ASN A 464 7.15 -17.87 1.49
C ASN A 464 7.48 -17.44 0.06
N ILE A 465 8.77 -17.31 -0.24
CA ILE A 465 9.29 -17.65 -1.55
C ILE A 465 9.46 -19.17 -1.60
N GLY A 466 9.07 -19.82 -2.70
CA GLY A 466 9.05 -21.28 -2.84
C GLY A 466 10.45 -21.91 -2.89
N ASP A 467 10.59 -23.14 -2.41
CA ASP A 467 11.86 -23.84 -2.19
C ASP A 467 12.52 -24.40 -3.50
N ASP A 468 12.11 -23.95 -4.68
CA ASP A 468 12.53 -24.50 -6.00
C ASP A 468 13.94 -24.02 -6.48
N ASP A 469 14.60 -23.11 -5.76
CA ASP A 469 15.88 -22.48 -6.14
C ASP A 469 16.97 -22.67 -5.03
N LEU A 470 17.44 -23.92 -4.74
CA LEU A 470 18.31 -24.25 -3.58
C LEU A 470 19.64 -25.01 -3.83
#